data_AF-A0A4Q5YAB0-F1
#
_entry.id   AF-A0A4Q5YAB0-F1
#
_cell.length_a   1.000
_cell.length_b   1.000
_cell.length_c   1.000
_cell.angle_alpha   90.00
_cell.angle_beta   90.00
_cell.angle_gamma   90.00
#
_symmetry.space_group_name_H-M   'P 1'
#
loop_
_entity.id
_entity.type
_entity.pdbx_description
1 polymer ?
#
loop_
_entity_poly.entity_id
_entity_poly.type
_entity_poly.pdbx_seq_one_letter_code
_entity_poly.pdbx_strand_id
1 'polypeptide(L)'
;AFKLIMQRKFHPWEGGEGKVSGQYCYSLVEMAKQLLHLNQTIKAIALLEQAQAFPYNLGEGKLFGAQENDIFYWLACAYEAMGNATKANEFFTKATIGSFMPTAAIVYNDQQPDKLFYQGLALNKLGEKEKATQLFQRLIQYGTEHLNDVVKLDYFAVSLPDLLVFEDDLSKRNRIHCRYMLGLGLLGSGEFDIAKEEFRKALQEDAMHFGCQTHLKLVTQMEHAVAVAHE
;
A
#
# COMPACT_ATOMS: atom_id res chain seq x y z
N ALA A 1 1.89 17.96 -2.73
CA ALA A 1 2.71 17.41 -1.63
C ALA A 1 4.20 17.35 -2.00
N PHE A 2 4.63 16.48 -2.91
CA PHE A 2 6.05 16.25 -3.26
C PHE A 2 6.93 17.52 -3.33
N LYS A 3 6.56 18.53 -4.13
CA LYS A 3 7.33 19.79 -4.25
C LYS A 3 7.56 20.47 -2.90
N LEU A 4 6.56 20.48 -2.02
CA LEU A 4 6.65 21.11 -0.70
C LEU A 4 7.56 20.31 0.24
N ILE A 5 7.55 18.98 0.14
CA ILE A 5 8.42 18.09 0.91
C ILE A 5 9.88 18.31 0.48
N MET A 6 10.16 18.32 -0.82
CA MET A 6 11.52 18.48 -1.34
C MET A 6 12.14 19.86 -1.09
N GLN A 7 11.33 20.88 -0.83
CA GLN A 7 11.80 22.24 -0.52
C GLN A 7 12.06 22.48 0.96
N ARG A 8 11.72 21.52 1.83
CA ARG A 8 11.83 21.65 3.29
C ARG A 8 12.80 20.62 3.83
N LYS A 9 13.42 20.95 4.97
CA LYS A 9 14.17 20.03 5.81
C LYS A 9 13.31 19.69 7.01
N PHE A 10 13.01 18.41 7.17
CA PHE A 10 12.25 17.87 8.29
C PHE A 10 13.21 17.25 9.30
N HIS A 11 12.79 17.28 10.55
CA HIS A 11 13.41 16.53 11.64
C HIS A 11 12.49 15.37 12.07
N PRO A 12 13.01 14.32 12.72
CA PRO A 12 12.20 13.18 13.16
C PRO A 12 10.91 13.58 13.90
N TRP A 13 10.97 14.57 14.79
CA TRP A 13 9.82 15.06 15.57
C TRP A 13 8.79 15.87 14.76
N GLU A 14 9.07 16.21 13.50
CA GLU A 14 8.16 16.93 12.59
C GLU A 14 7.39 15.97 11.67
N GLY A 15 7.34 14.68 12.02
CA GLY A 15 6.74 13.62 11.22
C GLY A 15 7.73 12.78 10.41
N GLY A 16 9.03 12.87 10.71
CA GLY A 16 10.06 11.93 10.24
C GLY A 16 10.01 10.57 10.96
N GLU A 17 8.87 10.21 11.53
CA GLU A 17 8.52 8.87 12.00
C GLU A 17 7.53 8.27 10.99
N GLY A 18 7.95 8.14 9.72
CA GLY A 18 7.16 7.53 8.66
C GLY A 18 6.09 8.40 7.99
N LYS A 19 5.63 9.51 8.59
CA LYS A 19 4.57 10.36 8.00
C LYS A 19 5.05 11.12 6.76
N VAL A 20 6.17 11.85 6.88
CA VAL A 20 6.73 12.64 5.78
C VAL A 20 7.32 11.73 4.70
N SER A 21 8.08 10.71 5.08
CA SER A 21 8.62 9.74 4.12
C SER A 21 7.54 8.89 3.45
N GLY A 22 6.50 8.49 4.17
CA GLY A 22 5.32 7.83 3.61
C GLY A 22 4.65 8.68 2.53
N GLN A 23 4.44 9.97 2.80
CA GLN A 23 3.89 10.90 1.82
C GLN A 23 4.82 11.14 0.62
N TYR A 24 6.14 11.13 0.84
CA TYR A 24 7.14 11.20 -0.23
C TYR A 24 7.03 10.00 -1.17
N CYS A 25 7.07 8.77 -0.63
CA CYS A 25 6.91 7.54 -1.39
C CYS A 25 5.57 7.51 -2.13
N TYR A 26 4.49 7.80 -1.41
CA TYR A 26 3.14 7.86 -1.96
C TYR A 26 3.06 8.79 -3.18
N SER A 27 3.63 9.99 -3.06
CA SER A 27 3.60 10.97 -4.15
C SER A 27 4.37 10.47 -5.38
N LEU A 28 5.53 9.84 -5.19
CA LEU A 28 6.35 9.32 -6.28
C LEU A 28 5.68 8.13 -6.99
N VAL A 29 5.12 7.19 -6.23
CA VAL A 29 4.42 6.02 -6.78
C VAL A 29 3.18 6.44 -7.57
N GLU A 30 2.36 7.34 -7.04
CA GLU A 30 1.16 7.80 -7.76
C GLU A 30 1.51 8.62 -9.01
N MET A 31 2.56 9.44 -8.96
CA MET A 31 3.08 10.11 -10.15
C MET A 31 3.61 9.11 -11.19
N ALA A 32 4.30 8.05 -10.76
CA ALA A 32 4.79 7.00 -11.65
C ALA A 32 3.63 6.27 -12.34
N LYS A 33 2.58 5.90 -11.60
CA LYS A 33 1.36 5.27 -12.16
C LYS A 33 0.72 6.15 -13.24
N GLN A 34 0.59 7.46 -12.99
CA GLN A 34 0.10 8.40 -14.01
C GLN A 34 0.97 8.42 -15.27
N LEU A 35 2.31 8.41 -15.11
CA LEU A 35 3.23 8.37 -16.24
C LEU A 35 3.15 7.05 -17.02
N LEU A 36 2.90 5.92 -16.35
CA LEU A 36 2.67 4.64 -17.01
C LEU A 36 1.42 4.69 -17.89
N HIS A 37 0.31 5.27 -17.42
CA HIS A 37 -0.89 5.47 -18.25
C HIS A 37 -0.63 6.37 -19.47
N LEU A 38 0.33 7.28 -19.38
CA LEU A 38 0.75 8.15 -20.49
C LEU A 38 1.87 7.53 -21.37
N ASN A 39 2.19 6.25 -21.20
CA ASN A 39 3.29 5.55 -21.87
C ASN A 39 4.67 6.22 -21.68
N GLN A 40 4.85 7.02 -20.62
CA GLN A 40 6.12 7.65 -20.27
C GLN A 40 6.95 6.77 -19.34
N THR A 41 7.19 5.53 -19.76
CA THR A 41 7.67 4.44 -18.90
C THR A 41 9.05 4.70 -18.28
N ILE A 42 9.98 5.28 -19.04
CA ILE A 42 11.32 5.62 -18.53
C ILE A 42 11.25 6.60 -17.37
N LYS A 43 10.36 7.60 -17.45
CA LYS A 43 10.17 8.57 -16.36
C LYS A 43 9.49 7.93 -15.15
N ALA A 44 8.54 7.01 -15.38
CA ALA A 44 7.91 6.27 -14.29
C ALA A 44 8.93 5.42 -13.50
N ILE A 45 9.82 4.70 -14.21
CA ILE A 45 10.91 3.93 -13.60
C ILE A 45 11.79 4.84 -12.74
N ALA A 46 12.20 6.00 -13.25
CA ALA A 46 13.04 6.93 -12.49
C ALA A 46 12.38 7.39 -11.18
N LEU A 47 11.06 7.63 -11.17
CA LEU A 47 10.35 8.01 -9.95
C LEU A 47 10.24 6.84 -8.95
N LEU A 48 10.03 5.62 -9.43
CA LEU A 48 9.96 4.42 -8.58
C LEU A 48 11.32 4.04 -8.00
N GLU A 49 12.40 4.19 -8.78
CA GLU A 49 13.78 4.08 -8.29
C GLU A 49 14.09 5.17 -7.28
N GLN A 50 13.63 6.40 -7.51
CA GLN A 50 13.75 7.49 -6.55
C GLN A 50 12.99 7.21 -5.25
N ALA A 51 11.83 6.55 -5.29
CA ALA A 51 11.06 6.18 -4.11
C ALA A 51 11.82 5.17 -3.21
N GLN A 52 12.79 4.43 -3.77
CA GLN A 52 13.60 3.47 -3.02
C GLN A 52 14.63 4.13 -2.10
N ALA A 53 14.95 5.42 -2.28
CA ALA A 53 15.93 6.13 -1.46
C ALA A 53 15.31 7.35 -0.76
N PHE A 54 15.60 7.51 0.53
CA PHE A 54 15.19 8.69 1.30
C PHE A 54 16.24 9.80 1.19
N PRO A 55 15.88 10.96 0.63
CA PRO A 55 16.79 12.10 0.62
C PRO A 55 16.96 12.66 2.05
N TYR A 56 18.14 13.24 2.32
CA TYR A 56 18.52 13.72 3.65
C TYR A 56 17.51 14.70 4.27
N ASN A 57 16.80 15.45 3.44
CA ASN A 57 15.84 16.45 3.89
C ASN A 57 14.59 15.84 4.56
N LEU A 58 14.33 14.52 4.45
CA LEU A 58 13.22 13.88 5.15
C LEU A 58 13.47 13.70 6.65
N GLY A 59 14.72 13.78 7.11
CA GLY A 59 15.06 13.63 8.51
C GLY A 59 15.04 12.19 9.04
N GLU A 60 14.79 11.20 8.17
CA GLU A 60 14.78 9.78 8.50
C GLU A 60 15.39 8.92 7.38
N GLY A 61 15.80 7.71 7.72
CA GLY A 61 16.33 6.72 6.78
C GLY A 61 15.44 5.48 6.72
N LYS A 62 15.54 4.73 5.62
CA LYS A 62 14.82 3.46 5.51
C LYS A 62 15.38 2.41 6.46
N LEU A 63 14.49 1.66 7.08
CA LEU A 63 14.85 0.50 7.88
C LEU A 63 15.43 -0.60 6.98
N PHE A 64 16.44 -1.30 7.50
CA PHE A 64 16.96 -2.49 6.83
C PHE A 64 15.85 -3.54 6.72
N GLY A 65 15.59 -4.03 5.50
CA GLY A 65 14.53 -5.01 5.25
C GLY A 65 13.12 -4.42 5.13
N ALA A 66 12.98 -3.10 5.00
CA ALA A 66 11.70 -2.46 4.70
C ALA A 66 11.06 -3.09 3.44
N GLN A 67 9.77 -3.43 3.57
CA GLN A 67 9.02 -4.10 2.50
C GLN A 67 8.45 -3.05 1.53
N GLU A 68 8.82 -3.15 0.25
CA GLU A 68 8.49 -2.18 -0.80
C GLU A 68 7.75 -2.82 -1.98
N ASN A 69 6.88 -3.80 -1.67
CA ASN A 69 6.22 -4.66 -2.65
C ASN A 69 5.45 -3.89 -3.72
N ASP A 70 4.83 -2.77 -3.34
CA ASP A 70 4.14 -1.86 -4.26
C ASP A 70 5.10 -1.22 -5.27
N ILE A 71 6.25 -0.69 -4.80
CA ILE A 71 7.26 -0.08 -5.67
C ILE A 71 7.85 -1.13 -6.62
N PHE A 72 8.18 -2.33 -6.11
CA PHE A 72 8.68 -3.42 -6.93
C PHE A 72 7.65 -3.92 -7.94
N TYR A 73 6.37 -4.01 -7.56
CA TYR A 73 5.29 -4.38 -8.46
C TYR A 73 5.16 -3.37 -9.61
N TRP A 74 5.13 -2.08 -9.31
CA TRP A 74 5.01 -1.04 -10.34
C TRP A 74 6.26 -0.93 -11.22
N LEU A 75 7.47 -1.20 -10.68
CA LEU A 75 8.68 -1.33 -11.50
C LEU A 75 8.58 -2.48 -12.47
N ALA A 76 8.07 -3.63 -12.01
CA ALA A 76 7.86 -4.79 -12.86
C ALA A 76 6.86 -4.49 -13.99
N CYS A 77 5.72 -3.86 -13.68
CA CYS A 77 4.76 -3.39 -14.68
C CYS A 77 5.38 -2.41 -15.69
N ALA A 78 6.25 -1.51 -15.24
CA ALA A 78 6.96 -0.60 -16.12
C ALA A 78 7.91 -1.35 -17.08
N TYR A 79 8.71 -2.28 -16.57
CA TYR A 79 9.60 -3.09 -17.41
C TYR A 79 8.83 -4.03 -18.36
N GLU A 80 7.70 -4.57 -17.92
CA GLU A 80 6.78 -5.36 -18.74
C GLU A 80 6.25 -4.52 -19.92
N ALA A 81 5.80 -3.28 -19.67
CA ALA A 81 5.33 -2.35 -20.70
C ALA A 81 6.43 -1.95 -21.71
N MET A 82 7.71 -2.06 -21.35
CA MET A 82 8.85 -1.85 -22.26
C MET A 82 9.23 -3.12 -23.05
N GLY A 83 8.55 -4.24 -22.83
CA GLY A 83 8.92 -5.54 -23.41
C GLY A 83 10.14 -6.19 -22.76
N ASN A 84 10.63 -5.68 -21.62
CA ASN A 84 11.76 -6.26 -20.89
C ASN A 84 11.28 -7.32 -19.89
N ALA A 85 10.93 -8.50 -20.40
CA ALA A 85 10.41 -9.60 -19.61
C ALA A 85 11.37 -10.08 -18.51
N THR A 86 12.69 -10.04 -18.75
CA THR A 86 13.70 -10.45 -17.77
C THR A 86 13.66 -9.56 -16.53
N LYS A 87 13.72 -8.23 -16.71
CA LYS A 87 13.63 -7.30 -15.58
C LYS A 87 12.26 -7.31 -14.93
N ALA A 88 11.19 -7.44 -15.72
CA ALA A 88 9.84 -7.55 -15.17
C ALA A 88 9.72 -8.73 -14.19
N ASN A 89 10.19 -9.92 -14.59
CA ASN A 89 10.19 -11.10 -13.72
C ASN A 89 11.08 -10.92 -12.48
N GLU A 90 12.24 -10.27 -12.60
CA GLU A 90 13.10 -9.97 -11.45
C GLU A 90 12.36 -9.12 -10.41
N PHE A 91 11.72 -8.04 -10.84
CA PHE A 91 11.00 -7.15 -9.94
C PHE A 91 9.69 -7.75 -9.42
N PHE A 92 8.96 -8.54 -10.23
CA PHE A 92 7.81 -9.29 -9.71
C PHE A 92 8.27 -10.27 -8.62
N THR A 93 9.39 -10.97 -8.82
CA THR A 93 9.94 -11.88 -7.80
C THR A 93 10.33 -11.11 -6.54
N LYS A 94 10.94 -9.93 -6.64
CA LYS A 94 11.21 -9.07 -5.47
C LYS A 94 9.92 -8.64 -4.77
N ALA A 95 8.87 -8.34 -5.53
CA ALA A 95 7.58 -7.93 -5.00
C ALA A 95 6.83 -9.05 -4.26
N THR A 96 7.24 -10.32 -4.36
CA THR A 96 6.64 -11.43 -3.58
C THR A 96 7.29 -11.67 -2.23
N ILE A 97 8.45 -11.06 -1.96
CA ILE A 97 9.20 -11.25 -0.71
C ILE A 97 8.49 -10.52 0.44
N GLY A 98 8.41 -11.15 1.62
CA GLY A 98 7.86 -10.54 2.85
C GLY A 98 6.99 -11.51 3.64
N SER A 99 6.33 -11.01 4.69
CA SER A 99 5.35 -11.80 5.45
C SER A 99 4.16 -12.18 4.56
N PHE A 100 3.60 -13.36 4.80
CA PHE A 100 2.36 -13.85 4.19
C PHE A 100 1.15 -13.77 5.13
N MET A 101 1.34 -13.13 6.29
CA MET A 101 0.35 -13.04 7.36
C MET A 101 -0.05 -11.58 7.59
N PRO A 102 -1.36 -11.25 7.59
CA PRO A 102 -1.84 -9.94 8.00
C PRO A 102 -1.56 -9.71 9.48
N THR A 103 -1.28 -8.45 9.83
CA THR A 103 -1.03 -8.02 11.21
C THR A 103 -1.84 -6.76 11.50
N ALA A 104 -2.12 -6.51 12.78
CA ALA A 104 -2.68 -5.25 13.20
C ALA A 104 -1.58 -4.19 12.99
N ALA A 105 -1.71 -3.33 11.98
CA ALA A 105 -0.73 -2.29 11.71
C ALA A 105 -0.98 -1.12 12.67
N ILE A 106 -0.59 -1.31 13.94
CA ILE A 106 -0.86 -0.38 15.05
C ILE A 106 0.26 0.66 15.12
N VAL A 107 1.48 0.29 14.75
CA VAL A 107 2.67 1.15 14.76
C VAL A 107 3.01 1.58 13.33
N TYR A 108 3.54 2.78 13.15
CA TYR A 108 3.86 3.33 11.83
C TYR A 108 4.88 2.51 11.03
N ASN A 109 5.74 1.74 11.71
CA ASN A 109 6.72 0.83 11.11
C ASN A 109 6.13 -0.55 10.76
N ASP A 110 4.90 -0.83 11.17
CA ASP A 110 4.27 -2.10 10.87
C ASP A 110 4.04 -2.24 9.37
N GLN A 111 4.15 -3.48 8.90
CA GLN A 111 3.92 -3.79 7.50
C GLN A 111 2.47 -3.44 7.14
N GLN A 112 2.33 -2.50 6.21
CA GLN A 112 1.04 -2.03 5.76
C GLN A 112 0.33 -3.11 4.91
N PRO A 113 -1.01 -3.21 4.97
CA PRO A 113 -1.75 -4.30 4.30
C PRO A 113 -1.63 -4.32 2.77
N ASP A 114 -1.37 -3.17 2.15
CA ASP A 114 -1.14 -3.06 0.72
C ASP A 114 0.07 -3.89 0.27
N LYS A 115 1.07 -4.10 1.12
CA LYS A 115 2.23 -4.93 0.77
C LYS A 115 1.81 -6.36 0.44
N LEU A 116 0.90 -6.95 1.23
CA LEU A 116 0.32 -8.28 0.96
C LEU A 116 -0.50 -8.29 -0.33
N PHE A 117 -1.24 -7.21 -0.58
CA PHE A 117 -2.01 -7.06 -1.82
C PHE A 117 -1.10 -7.06 -3.06
N TYR A 118 -0.04 -6.26 -3.06
CA TYR A 118 0.92 -6.21 -4.17
C TYR A 118 1.75 -7.49 -4.31
N GLN A 119 2.05 -8.21 -3.21
CA GLN A 119 2.60 -9.58 -3.29
C GLN A 119 1.65 -10.50 -4.05
N GLY A 120 0.35 -10.49 -3.73
CA GLY A 120 -0.66 -11.28 -4.42
C GLY A 120 -0.74 -10.94 -5.91
N LEU A 121 -0.72 -9.65 -6.27
CA LEU A 121 -0.69 -9.24 -7.68
C LEU A 121 0.58 -9.69 -8.42
N ALA A 122 1.74 -9.61 -7.77
CA ALA A 122 3.00 -10.09 -8.33
C ALA A 122 3.00 -11.63 -8.52
N LEU A 123 2.47 -12.38 -7.57
CA LEU A 123 2.29 -13.84 -7.67
C LEU A 123 1.39 -14.21 -8.85
N ASN A 124 0.28 -13.49 -9.04
CA ASN A 124 -0.58 -13.67 -10.21
C ASN A 124 0.18 -13.44 -11.53
N LYS A 125 1.03 -12.40 -11.59
CA LYS A 125 1.87 -12.11 -12.76
C LYS A 125 2.93 -13.19 -13.03
N LEU A 126 3.42 -13.85 -11.98
CA LEU A 126 4.36 -14.97 -12.08
C LEU A 126 3.67 -16.33 -12.33
N GLY A 127 2.34 -16.37 -12.42
CA GLY A 127 1.56 -17.60 -12.64
C GLY A 127 1.24 -18.40 -11.37
N GLU A 128 1.66 -17.92 -10.20
CA GLU A 128 1.49 -18.56 -8.88
C GLU A 128 0.11 -18.24 -8.27
N LYS A 129 -0.96 -18.51 -9.04
CA LYS A 129 -2.34 -18.07 -8.73
C LYS A 129 -2.87 -18.61 -7.41
N GLU A 130 -2.53 -19.85 -7.05
CA GLU A 130 -2.98 -20.47 -5.80
C GLU A 130 -2.46 -19.71 -4.57
N LYS A 131 -1.19 -19.30 -4.58
CA LYS A 131 -0.57 -18.51 -3.51
C LYS A 131 -1.19 -17.11 -3.43
N ALA A 132 -1.47 -16.48 -4.58
CA ALA A 132 -2.14 -15.19 -4.63
C ALA A 132 -3.55 -15.27 -4.01
N THR A 133 -4.33 -16.28 -4.38
CA THR A 133 -5.67 -16.52 -3.82
C THR A 133 -5.62 -16.69 -2.30
N GLN A 134 -4.66 -17.46 -1.78
CA GLN A 134 -4.50 -17.63 -0.33
C GLN A 134 -4.19 -16.30 0.38
N LEU A 135 -3.36 -15.43 -0.21
CA LEU A 135 -3.08 -14.11 0.36
C LEU A 135 -4.33 -13.23 0.42
N PHE A 136 -5.11 -13.18 -0.66
CA PHE A 136 -6.34 -12.39 -0.70
C PHE A 136 -7.38 -12.93 0.29
N GLN A 137 -7.52 -14.25 0.40
CA GLN A 137 -8.38 -14.87 1.40
C GLN A 137 -7.97 -14.54 2.83
N ARG A 138 -6.67 -14.50 3.14
CA ARG A 138 -6.18 -14.10 4.47
C ARG A 138 -6.51 -12.65 4.79
N LEU A 139 -6.40 -11.74 3.82
CA LEU A 139 -6.81 -10.34 3.98
C LEU A 139 -8.31 -10.22 4.28
N ILE A 140 -9.15 -10.96 3.55
CA ILE A 140 -10.61 -11.01 3.77
C ILE A 140 -10.93 -11.58 5.15
N GLN A 141 -10.30 -12.71 5.51
CA GLN A 141 -10.51 -13.39 6.78
C GLN A 141 -10.17 -12.47 7.95
N TYR A 142 -8.97 -11.89 7.95
CA TYR A 142 -8.53 -10.97 9.01
C TYR A 142 -9.44 -9.75 9.12
N GLY A 143 -9.75 -9.11 7.98
CA GLY A 143 -10.63 -7.94 7.95
C GLY A 143 -12.03 -8.23 8.48
N THR A 144 -12.54 -9.45 8.27
CA THR A 144 -13.86 -9.87 8.74
C THR A 144 -13.86 -10.24 10.22
N GLU A 145 -12.89 -11.05 10.66
CA GLU A 145 -12.79 -11.55 12.03
C GLU A 145 -12.59 -10.41 13.04
N HIS A 146 -11.74 -9.44 12.70
CA HIS A 146 -11.33 -8.38 13.62
C HIS A 146 -12.15 -7.08 13.50
N LEU A 147 -13.12 -6.99 12.58
CA LEU A 147 -13.85 -5.74 12.28
C LEU A 147 -14.52 -5.09 13.49
N ASN A 148 -15.04 -5.93 14.39
CA ASN A 148 -15.82 -5.53 15.55
C ASN A 148 -15.04 -5.65 16.87
N ASP A 149 -13.72 -5.89 16.79
CA ASP A 149 -12.89 -6.01 17.98
C ASP A 149 -12.80 -4.68 18.74
N VAL A 150 -12.88 -4.77 20.07
CA VAL A 150 -12.65 -3.64 20.96
C VAL A 150 -11.17 -3.58 21.29
N VAL A 151 -10.46 -2.68 20.61
CA VAL A 151 -9.01 -2.51 20.83
C VAL A 151 -8.79 -1.76 22.13
N LYS A 152 -8.14 -2.42 23.09
CA LYS A 152 -7.67 -1.83 24.34
C LYS A 152 -6.16 -1.72 24.30
N LEU A 153 -5.65 -0.54 24.59
CA LEU A 153 -4.22 -0.37 24.74
C LEU A 153 -3.76 -0.90 26.10
N ASP A 154 -2.69 -1.67 26.11
CA ASP A 154 -1.99 -1.96 27.35
C ASP A 154 -1.31 -0.69 27.85
N TYR A 155 -1.43 -0.41 29.14
CA TYR A 155 -0.97 0.82 29.80
C TYR A 155 0.55 1.07 29.61
N PHE A 156 1.30 0.05 29.20
CA PHE A 156 2.74 0.09 28.94
C PHE A 156 3.14 0.10 27.44
N ALA A 157 2.22 0.30 26.50
CA ALA A 157 2.60 0.34 25.07
C ALA A 157 3.36 1.64 24.74
N VAL A 158 4.70 1.56 24.78
CA VAL A 158 5.63 2.69 24.61
C VAL A 158 5.83 3.16 23.16
N SER A 159 5.17 2.54 22.18
CA SER A 159 5.40 2.74 20.75
C SER A 159 4.31 3.55 20.02
N LEU A 160 3.42 4.23 20.76
CA LEU A 160 2.34 5.06 20.19
C LEU A 160 2.57 6.54 20.55
N PRO A 161 3.39 7.28 19.79
CA PRO A 161 3.70 8.68 20.06
C PRO A 161 2.48 9.61 19.96
N ASP A 162 1.47 9.25 19.16
CA ASP A 162 0.23 10.03 19.03
C ASP A 162 -0.61 10.06 20.34
N LEU A 163 -0.37 9.14 21.29
CA LEU A 163 -1.33 8.81 22.34
C LEU A 163 -1.26 9.64 23.63
N LEU A 164 -0.21 10.45 23.82
CA LEU A 164 -0.02 11.16 25.09
C LEU A 164 -0.67 12.55 25.15
N VAL A 165 -1.17 13.07 24.02
CA VAL A 165 -1.73 14.42 23.94
C VAL A 165 -3.19 14.46 23.44
N PHE A 166 -3.64 13.46 22.68
CA PHE A 166 -4.99 13.42 22.11
C PHE A 166 -5.68 12.07 22.39
N GLU A 167 -6.96 12.10 22.74
CA GLU A 167 -7.79 10.90 22.85
C GLU A 167 -8.07 10.35 21.44
N ASP A 168 -7.52 9.18 21.14
CA ASP A 168 -7.69 8.49 19.87
C ASP A 168 -8.67 7.31 20.02
N ASP A 169 -9.57 7.15 19.05
CA ASP A 169 -10.54 6.05 19.03
C ASP A 169 -9.91 4.83 18.34
N LEU A 170 -9.28 3.98 19.15
CA LEU A 170 -8.60 2.78 18.68
C LEU A 170 -9.55 1.78 18.00
N SER A 171 -10.80 1.71 18.46
CA SER A 171 -11.83 0.89 17.83
C SER A 171 -12.21 1.41 16.46
N LYS A 172 -12.29 2.74 16.29
CA LYS A 172 -12.45 3.37 14.97
C LYS A 172 -11.26 3.09 14.06
N ARG A 173 -10.02 3.26 14.54
CA ARG A 173 -8.81 2.95 13.76
C ARG A 173 -8.78 1.49 13.31
N ASN A 174 -9.08 0.56 14.21
CA ASN A 174 -9.16 -0.86 13.89
C ASN A 174 -10.24 -1.15 12.83
N ARG A 175 -11.44 -0.59 13.00
CA ARG A 175 -12.52 -0.76 12.02
C ARG A 175 -12.12 -0.26 10.63
N ILE A 176 -11.50 0.92 10.53
CA ILE A 176 -10.98 1.46 9.27
C ILE A 176 -9.93 0.51 8.66
N HIS A 177 -8.97 0.06 9.46
CA HIS A 177 -7.92 -0.87 9.04
C HIS A 177 -8.47 -2.21 8.54
N CYS A 178 -9.40 -2.81 9.27
CA CYS A 178 -10.07 -4.05 8.90
C CYS A 178 -10.88 -3.90 7.60
N ARG A 179 -11.61 -2.80 7.42
CA ARG A 179 -12.30 -2.49 6.15
C ARG A 179 -11.32 -2.33 4.99
N TYR A 180 -10.18 -1.68 5.24
CA TYR A 180 -9.15 -1.54 4.22
C TYR A 180 -8.56 -2.89 3.81
N MET A 181 -8.23 -3.77 4.77
CA MET A 181 -7.78 -5.14 4.49
C MET A 181 -8.82 -5.94 3.70
N LEU A 182 -10.08 -5.90 4.13
CA LEU A 182 -11.19 -6.57 3.46
C LEU A 182 -11.32 -6.09 2.01
N GLY A 183 -11.30 -4.77 1.78
CA GLY A 183 -11.35 -4.19 0.45
C GLY A 183 -10.17 -4.60 -0.45
N LEU A 184 -8.96 -4.68 0.10
CA LEU A 184 -7.77 -5.14 -0.65
C LEU A 184 -7.88 -6.62 -1.06
N GLY A 185 -8.32 -7.47 -0.14
CA GLY A 185 -8.52 -8.90 -0.43
C GLY A 185 -9.60 -9.11 -1.49
N LEU A 186 -10.75 -8.45 -1.36
CA LEU A 186 -11.83 -8.48 -2.34
C LEU A 186 -11.38 -7.97 -3.72
N LEU A 187 -10.63 -6.86 -3.75
CA LEU A 187 -10.04 -6.32 -4.98
C LEU A 187 -9.11 -7.34 -5.67
N GLY A 188 -8.26 -8.01 -4.90
CA GLY A 188 -7.35 -9.04 -5.41
C GLY A 188 -8.07 -10.29 -5.94
N SER A 189 -9.22 -10.62 -5.34
CA SER A 189 -10.11 -11.70 -5.79
C SER A 189 -11.00 -11.34 -6.98
N GLY A 190 -11.03 -10.07 -7.41
CA GLY A 190 -11.86 -9.59 -8.52
C GLY A 190 -13.28 -9.19 -8.13
N GLU A 191 -13.60 -9.14 -6.83
CA GLU A 191 -14.91 -8.74 -6.28
C GLU A 191 -15.01 -7.21 -6.21
N PHE A 192 -15.02 -6.56 -7.37
CA PHE A 192 -14.81 -5.11 -7.49
C PHE A 192 -15.87 -4.26 -6.78
N ASP A 193 -17.15 -4.62 -6.86
CA ASP A 193 -18.23 -3.81 -6.28
C ASP A 193 -18.20 -3.83 -4.75
N ILE A 194 -17.98 -4.99 -4.16
CA ILE A 194 -17.87 -5.16 -2.71
C ILE A 194 -16.60 -4.46 -2.22
N ALA A 195 -15.48 -4.55 -2.95
CA ALA A 195 -14.26 -3.83 -2.62
C ALA A 195 -14.46 -2.30 -2.61
N LYS A 196 -15.17 -1.73 -3.61
CA LYS A 196 -15.51 -0.29 -3.64
C LYS A 196 -16.33 0.10 -2.42
N GLU A 197 -17.30 -0.73 -2.03
CA GLU A 197 -18.17 -0.45 -0.88
C GLU A 197 -17.36 -0.38 0.41
N GLU A 198 -16.48 -1.36 0.66
CA GLU A 198 -15.67 -1.38 1.88
C GLU A 198 -14.66 -0.22 1.94
N PHE A 199 -14.01 0.13 0.82
CA PHE A 199 -13.17 1.33 0.78
C PHE A 199 -13.97 2.62 1.03
N ARG A 200 -15.20 2.74 0.51
CA ARG A 200 -16.05 3.92 0.76
C ARG A 200 -16.49 4.01 2.22
N LYS A 201 -16.85 2.89 2.85
CA LYS A 201 -17.17 2.85 4.28
C LYS A 201 -15.98 3.31 5.13
N ALA A 202 -14.78 2.82 4.82
CA ALA A 202 -13.55 3.30 5.49
C ALA A 202 -13.33 4.82 5.28
N LEU A 203 -13.55 5.32 4.06
CA LEU A 203 -13.40 6.75 3.73
C LEU A 203 -14.47 7.66 4.35
N GLN A 204 -15.64 7.14 4.71
CA GLN A 204 -16.63 7.89 5.48
C GLN A 204 -16.16 8.17 6.91
N GLU A 205 -15.34 7.28 7.47
CA GLU A 205 -14.80 7.40 8.82
C GLU A 205 -13.46 8.14 8.86
N ASP A 206 -12.62 7.93 7.83
CA ASP A 206 -11.38 8.67 7.58
C ASP A 206 -11.26 9.05 6.10
N ALA A 207 -11.69 10.27 5.78
CA ALA A 207 -11.64 10.79 4.43
C ALA A 207 -10.21 10.89 3.87
N MET A 208 -9.18 10.95 4.73
CA MET A 208 -7.78 11.13 4.33
C MET A 208 -7.01 9.82 4.20
N HIS A 209 -7.66 8.66 4.36
CA HIS A 209 -7.01 7.37 4.29
C HIS A 209 -6.41 7.09 2.89
N PHE A 210 -5.09 7.31 2.72
CA PHE A 210 -4.40 7.21 1.43
C PHE A 210 -4.58 5.85 0.76
N GLY A 211 -4.51 4.76 1.55
CA GLY A 211 -4.69 3.40 1.06
C GLY A 211 -6.03 3.20 0.35
N CYS A 212 -7.15 3.40 1.05
CA CYS A 212 -8.50 3.35 0.50
C CYS A 212 -8.68 4.26 -0.73
N GLN A 213 -8.23 5.53 -0.69
CA GLN A 213 -8.37 6.42 -1.86
C GLN A 213 -7.66 5.86 -3.10
N THR A 214 -6.47 5.30 -2.89
CA THR A 214 -5.61 4.78 -3.95
C THR A 214 -6.17 3.51 -4.56
N HIS A 215 -6.58 2.57 -3.72
CA HIS A 215 -7.10 1.29 -4.17
C HIS A 215 -8.53 1.42 -4.70
N LEU A 216 -9.32 2.39 -4.23
CA LEU A 216 -10.61 2.72 -4.85
C LEU A 216 -10.45 3.19 -6.30
N LYS A 217 -9.45 4.03 -6.59
CA LYS A 217 -9.11 4.41 -7.98
C LYS A 217 -8.63 3.21 -8.79
N LEU A 218 -7.80 2.36 -8.18
CA LEU A 218 -7.28 1.16 -8.82
C LEU A 218 -8.39 0.18 -9.19
N VAL A 219 -9.45 0.05 -8.38
CA VAL A 219 -10.60 -0.82 -8.71
C VAL A 219 -11.19 -0.46 -10.07
N THR A 220 -11.48 0.82 -10.31
CA THR A 220 -12.04 1.28 -11.59
C THR A 220 -11.12 0.96 -12.77
N GLN A 221 -9.80 1.07 -12.57
CA GLN A 221 -8.82 0.74 -13.61
C GLN A 221 -8.77 -0.77 -13.90
N MET A 222 -8.79 -1.60 -12.86
CA MET A 222 -8.76 -3.06 -12.99
C MET A 222 -10.06 -3.60 -13.59
N GLU A 223 -11.21 -3.10 -13.15
CA GLU A 223 -12.53 -3.44 -13.68
C GLU A 223 -12.62 -3.15 -15.18
N HIS A 224 -12.18 -1.97 -15.62
CA HIS A 224 -12.14 -1.62 -17.04
C HIS A 224 -11.19 -2.53 -17.83
N ALA A 225 -10.02 -2.87 -17.28
CA ALA A 225 -9.07 -3.77 -17.94
C ALA A 225 -9.64 -5.19 -18.11
N VAL A 226 -10.40 -5.69 -17.12
CA VAL A 226 -11.09 -6.99 -17.22
C VAL A 226 -12.20 -6.94 -18.27
N ALA A 227 -13.01 -5.88 -18.28
CA ALA A 227 -14.07 -5.72 -19.29
C ALA A 227 -13.52 -5.74 -20.72
N VAL A 228 -12.45 -4.99 -20.99
CA VAL A 228 -11.79 -4.94 -22.32
C VAL A 228 -11.15 -6.27 -22.71
N ALA A 229 -10.69 -7.07 -21.75
CA ALA A 229 -10.10 -8.39 -22.03
C ALA A 229 -11.14 -9.47 -22.37
N HIS A 230 -12.43 -9.23 -22.08
CA HIS A 230 -13.54 -10.13 -22.36
C HIS A 230 -14.36 -9.74 -23.61
N GLU A 231 -14.01 -8.63 -24.28
CA GLU A 231 -14.52 -8.21 -25.59
C GLU A 231 -13.62 -8.70 -26.73
#